data_AF-A0A923CWK4-F1
#
_entry.id   AF-A0A923CWK4-F1
#
_cell.length_a   1.000
_cell.length_b   1.000
_cell.length_c   1.000
_cell.angle_alpha   90.00
_cell.angle_beta   90.00
_cell.angle_gamma   90.00
#
_symmetry.space_group_name_H-M   'P 1'
#
loop_
_entity.id
_entity.type
_entity.pdbx_description
1 polymer ?
#
loop_
_entity_poly.entity_id
_entity_poly.type
_entity_poly.pdbx_seq_one_letter_code
_entity_poly.pdbx_strand_id
1 'polypeptide(L)'
;MDVSQVEAAITERTKAVLPVHIFGQCVDMDPLLEIASRHRLVVIEDACQAIGATYKGRRAGSLARAAVFSFFPSKNLGCAGDGGMIVTDDEALAATTRKLAGHGTTKKYFHDTFGTNSRLDALQAAILSVKLPHLDGWNAQRREGAAVYDELLAGAPGLELPVSREYGDAVYHLYVAKAASAALAGKVMAALGEAGIGTALYYPLALHEQEVFMKQSGYMQPSLPVAESCDGATFALPCFPGITRDQIEEVVRVVRAALA
;
A
#
# COMPACT_ATOMS: atom_id res chain seq x y z
N MET A 1 -7.15 -1.24 7.48
CA MET A 1 -7.17 -1.84 8.83
C MET A 1 -8.29 -1.18 9.61
N ASP A 2 -9.16 -1.97 10.25
CA ASP A 2 -10.09 -1.46 11.25
C ASP A 2 -9.41 -1.52 12.61
N VAL A 3 -9.10 -0.35 13.18
CA VAL A 3 -8.34 -0.23 14.43
C VAL A 3 -9.13 -0.75 15.63
N SER A 4 -10.46 -0.71 15.57
CA SER A 4 -11.32 -1.17 16.68
C SER A 4 -11.20 -2.68 16.93
N GLN A 5 -10.78 -3.45 15.92
CA GLN A 5 -10.64 -4.91 16.01
C GLN A 5 -9.24 -5.34 16.50
N VAL A 6 -8.27 -4.43 16.56
CA VAL A 6 -6.87 -4.76 16.85
C VAL A 6 -6.70 -5.31 18.26
N GLU A 7 -7.32 -4.67 19.26
CA GLU A 7 -7.13 -5.05 20.67
C GLU A 7 -7.62 -6.48 20.96
N ALA A 8 -8.70 -6.91 20.30
CA ALA A 8 -9.23 -8.26 20.42
C ALA A 8 -8.32 -9.34 19.80
N ALA A 9 -7.44 -8.97 18.87
CA ALA A 9 -6.49 -9.89 18.24
C ALA A 9 -5.17 -10.04 19.03
N ILE A 10 -4.98 -9.25 20.10
CA ILE A 10 -3.77 -9.29 20.91
C ILE A 10 -3.76 -10.55 21.78
N THR A 11 -2.59 -11.20 21.83
CA THR A 11 -2.31 -12.36 22.69
C THR A 11 -1.00 -12.14 23.42
N GLU A 12 -0.67 -13.00 24.39
CA GLU A 12 0.64 -12.97 25.06
C GLU A 12 1.84 -13.15 24.10
N ARG A 13 1.57 -13.76 22.94
CA ARG A 13 2.56 -13.97 21.87
C ARG A 13 2.73 -12.75 20.96
N THR A 14 1.79 -11.81 20.97
CA THR A 14 1.85 -10.62 20.11
C THR A 14 3.02 -9.74 20.53
N LYS A 15 3.86 -9.35 19.56
CA LYS A 15 5.04 -8.48 19.79
C LYS A 15 4.98 -7.20 18.98
N ALA A 16 4.30 -7.23 17.85
CA ALA A 16 4.19 -6.09 16.97
C ALA A 16 2.85 -6.05 16.24
N VAL A 17 2.51 -4.87 15.75
CA VAL A 17 1.42 -4.63 14.80
C VAL A 17 2.00 -4.01 13.53
N LEU A 18 1.56 -4.50 12.37
CA LEU A 18 2.05 -4.06 11.07
C LEU A 18 0.91 -3.40 10.26
N PRO A 19 0.59 -2.11 10.50
CA PRO A 19 -0.38 -1.40 9.69
C PRO A 19 0.13 -1.22 8.25
N VAL A 20 -0.67 -1.63 7.28
CA VAL A 20 -0.42 -1.39 5.86
C VAL A 20 -1.17 -0.14 5.41
N HIS A 21 -0.45 0.86 4.92
CA HIS A 21 -1.01 2.06 4.30
C HIS A 21 -1.41 1.78 2.85
N ILE A 22 -2.40 0.90 2.71
CA ILE A 22 -2.80 0.30 1.43
C ILE A 22 -3.36 1.36 0.48
N PHE A 23 -3.00 1.23 -0.80
CA PHE A 23 -3.36 2.12 -1.90
C PHE A 23 -2.93 3.59 -1.74
N GLY A 24 -2.09 3.86 -0.75
CA GLY A 24 -1.51 5.18 -0.51
C GLY A 24 -2.26 6.03 0.49
N GLN A 25 -3.12 5.43 1.32
CA GLN A 25 -3.74 6.12 2.44
C GLN A 25 -3.28 5.53 3.78
N CYS A 26 -2.96 6.40 4.73
CA CYS A 26 -2.58 5.99 6.07
C CYS A 26 -3.70 5.24 6.79
N VAL A 27 -3.32 4.30 7.66
CA VAL A 27 -4.21 3.75 8.69
C VAL A 27 -4.47 4.85 9.72
N ASP A 28 -5.55 4.75 10.50
CA ASP A 28 -5.75 5.65 11.63
C ASP A 28 -4.72 5.37 12.74
N MET A 29 -3.62 6.12 12.72
CA MET A 29 -2.43 5.76 13.49
C MET A 29 -2.52 6.11 14.97
N ASP A 30 -3.11 7.24 15.37
CA ASP A 30 -3.12 7.62 16.80
C ASP A 30 -3.85 6.59 17.68
N PRO A 31 -5.08 6.14 17.34
CA PRO A 31 -5.74 5.11 18.16
C PRO A 31 -4.98 3.78 18.14
N LEU A 32 -4.34 3.43 17.02
CA LEU A 32 -3.53 2.23 16.92
C LEU A 32 -2.29 2.29 17.83
N LEU A 33 -1.59 3.43 17.83
CA LEU A 33 -0.42 3.68 18.68
C LEU A 33 -0.80 3.67 20.16
N GLU A 34 -1.99 4.18 20.50
CA GLU A 34 -2.51 4.11 21.87
C GLU A 34 -2.71 2.65 22.32
N ILE A 35 -3.40 1.84 21.51
CA ILE A 35 -3.56 0.40 21.77
C ILE A 35 -2.19 -0.27 21.92
N ALA A 36 -1.29 -0.05 20.97
CA ALA A 36 0.04 -0.65 21.00
C ALA A 36 0.83 -0.25 22.25
N SER A 37 0.73 1.01 22.70
CA SER A 37 1.38 1.49 23.91
C SER A 37 0.87 0.76 25.17
N ARG A 38 -0.46 0.65 25.35
CA ARG A 38 -1.07 -0.06 26.49
C ARG A 38 -0.62 -1.52 26.58
N HIS A 39 -0.42 -2.16 25.44
CA HIS A 39 -0.02 -3.57 25.34
C HIS A 39 1.50 -3.78 25.14
N ARG A 40 2.31 -2.71 25.17
CA ARG A 40 3.78 -2.73 24.95
C ARG A 40 4.17 -3.42 23.63
N LEU A 41 3.42 -3.14 22.57
CA LEU A 41 3.66 -3.66 21.22
C LEU A 41 4.47 -2.67 20.39
N VAL A 42 5.33 -3.20 19.51
CA VAL A 42 6.03 -2.40 18.49
C VAL A 42 5.09 -2.17 17.31
N VAL A 43 5.03 -0.95 16.77
CA VAL A 43 4.33 -0.68 15.52
C VAL A 43 5.35 -0.45 14.41
N ILE A 44 5.21 -1.16 13.30
CA ILE A 44 6.04 -1.00 12.10
C ILE A 44 5.13 -0.71 10.91
N GLU A 45 5.24 0.47 10.32
CA GLU A 45 4.44 0.83 9.15
C GLU A 45 4.90 0.02 7.93
N ASP A 46 3.96 -0.60 7.22
CA ASP A 46 4.14 -0.88 5.79
C ASP A 46 3.63 0.32 4.99
N ALA A 47 4.58 1.17 4.61
CA ALA A 47 4.36 2.37 3.82
C ALA A 47 4.75 2.16 2.34
N CYS A 48 4.87 0.91 1.86
CA CYS A 48 5.31 0.59 0.50
C CYS A 48 4.40 1.15 -0.60
N GLN A 49 3.19 1.58 -0.28
CA GLN A 49 2.25 2.22 -1.20
C GLN A 49 1.95 3.68 -0.83
N ALA A 50 2.57 4.24 0.21
CA ALA A 50 2.14 5.48 0.84
C ALA A 50 3.25 6.52 0.99
N ILE A 51 4.33 6.44 0.22
CA ILE A 51 5.41 7.43 0.29
C ILE A 51 4.89 8.83 -0.07
N GLY A 52 4.96 9.73 0.90
CA GLY A 52 4.42 11.10 0.82
C GLY A 52 2.98 11.27 1.33
N ALA A 53 2.28 10.19 1.71
CA ALA A 53 0.98 10.30 2.37
C ALA A 53 1.12 10.97 3.74
N THR A 54 0.05 11.59 4.22
CA THR A 54 0.07 12.27 5.51
C THR A 54 -0.97 11.71 6.49
N TYR A 55 -0.67 11.87 7.77
CA TYR A 55 -1.54 11.59 8.90
C TYR A 55 -1.33 12.70 9.95
N LYS A 56 -2.33 13.56 10.11
CA LYS A 56 -2.37 14.73 11.00
C LYS A 56 -1.11 15.60 10.87
N GLY A 57 -0.75 15.90 9.63
CA GLY A 57 0.42 16.71 9.27
C GLY A 57 1.77 15.98 9.32
N ARG A 58 1.83 14.73 9.82
CA ARG A 58 3.03 13.89 9.78
C ARG A 58 3.03 13.02 8.53
N ARG A 59 4.20 12.67 7.99
CA ARG A 59 4.29 11.81 6.81
C ARG A 59 4.24 10.32 7.18
N ALA A 60 3.61 9.50 6.35
CA ALA A 60 3.83 8.05 6.35
C ALA A 60 5.33 7.78 6.33
N GLY A 61 5.78 6.85 7.17
CA GLY A 61 7.20 6.60 7.40
C GLY A 61 7.74 7.19 8.71
N SER A 62 6.97 8.04 9.38
CA SER A 62 7.35 8.73 10.63
C SER A 62 6.31 8.60 11.74
N LEU A 63 5.34 7.69 11.58
CA LEU A 63 4.19 7.57 12.46
C LEU A 63 4.44 6.52 13.55
N ALA A 64 5.38 5.61 13.35
CA ALA A 64 5.68 4.52 14.27
C ALA A 64 7.19 4.34 14.53
N ARG A 65 7.55 3.24 15.19
CA ARG A 65 8.94 2.93 15.56
C ARG A 65 9.86 2.79 14.34
N ALA A 66 9.32 2.25 13.26
CA ALA A 66 9.98 2.13 11.99
C ALA A 66 8.95 2.03 10.89
N ALA A 67 9.38 2.26 9.66
CA ALA A 67 8.56 2.03 8.48
C ALA A 67 9.37 1.43 7.35
N VAL A 68 8.69 0.73 6.46
CA VAL A 68 9.27 0.15 5.26
C VAL A 68 8.68 0.80 4.01
N PHE A 69 9.55 1.04 3.04
CA PHE A 69 9.20 1.51 1.70
C PHE A 69 9.70 0.53 0.65
N SER A 70 8.92 0.43 -0.43
CA SER A 70 9.31 -0.24 -1.66
C SER A 70 9.60 0.80 -2.72
N PHE A 71 10.64 0.55 -3.50
CA PHE A 71 11.01 1.33 -4.68
C PHE A 71 10.84 0.51 -5.97
N PHE A 72 10.02 -0.55 -5.94
CA PHE A 72 9.65 -1.29 -7.15
C PHE A 72 9.15 -0.30 -8.23
N PRO A 73 9.37 -0.54 -9.54
CA PRO A 73 9.25 0.51 -10.55
C PRO A 73 7.87 1.16 -10.63
N SER A 74 6.80 0.44 -10.27
CA SER A 74 5.42 0.96 -10.28
C SER A 74 5.04 1.79 -9.05
N LYS A 75 5.88 1.87 -8.01
CA LYS A 75 5.59 2.68 -6.81
C LYS A 75 5.61 4.17 -7.12
N ASN A 76 4.94 4.98 -6.29
CA ASN A 76 4.92 6.45 -6.43
C ASN A 76 6.34 7.03 -6.53
N LEU A 77 7.30 6.42 -5.81
CA LEU A 77 8.72 6.62 -6.00
C LEU A 77 9.41 5.30 -6.38
N GLY A 78 9.27 4.88 -7.63
CA GLY A 78 9.97 3.68 -8.14
C GLY A 78 11.38 3.98 -8.69
N CYS A 79 12.32 3.07 -8.50
CA CYS A 79 13.60 3.02 -9.22
C CYS A 79 13.45 2.25 -10.56
N ALA A 80 14.55 1.88 -11.21
CA ALA A 80 14.56 1.11 -12.46
C ALA A 80 14.88 -0.38 -12.22
N GLY A 81 14.43 -0.92 -11.09
CA GLY A 81 14.65 -2.30 -10.66
C GLY A 81 13.98 -2.56 -9.32
N ASP A 82 14.48 -3.52 -8.56
CA ASP A 82 14.06 -3.72 -7.19
C ASP A 82 14.80 -2.80 -6.22
N GLY A 83 14.11 -2.42 -5.15
CA GLY A 83 14.66 -1.59 -4.09
C GLY A 83 13.69 -1.41 -2.95
N GLY A 84 14.23 -1.07 -1.78
CA GLY A 84 13.45 -0.76 -0.60
C GLY A 84 14.28 -0.02 0.43
N MET A 85 13.61 0.47 1.46
CA MET A 85 14.23 1.24 2.52
C MET A 85 13.49 1.01 3.83
N ILE A 86 14.25 0.90 4.92
CA ILE A 86 13.74 1.00 6.28
C ILE A 86 14.08 2.42 6.77
N VAL A 87 13.10 3.11 7.34
CA VAL A 87 13.32 4.37 8.06
C VAL A 87 12.97 4.19 9.52
N THR A 88 13.73 4.85 10.40
CA THR A 88 13.54 4.89 11.85
C THR A 88 14.35 6.04 12.42
N ASP A 89 13.91 6.60 13.54
CA ASP A 89 14.66 7.55 14.37
C ASP A 89 15.55 6.85 15.41
N ASP A 90 15.47 5.51 15.51
CA ASP A 90 16.27 4.73 16.43
C ASP A 90 17.61 4.32 15.82
N GLU A 91 18.68 4.91 16.34
CA GLU A 91 20.04 4.65 15.85
C GLU A 91 20.47 3.19 16.01
N ALA A 92 20.07 2.51 17.08
CA ALA A 92 20.44 1.12 17.35
C ALA A 92 19.73 0.17 16.36
N LEU A 93 18.45 0.41 16.08
CA LEU A 93 17.69 -0.30 15.05
C LEU A 93 18.29 -0.04 13.68
N ALA A 94 18.59 1.21 13.34
CA ALA A 94 19.21 1.57 12.07
C ALA A 94 20.59 0.92 11.89
N ALA A 95 21.41 0.87 12.93
CA ALA A 95 22.70 0.19 12.92
C ALA A 95 22.53 -1.33 12.72
N THR A 96 21.57 -1.93 13.42
CA THR A 96 21.25 -3.35 13.33
C THR A 96 20.76 -3.72 11.94
N THR A 97 19.82 -2.97 11.36
CA THR A 97 19.27 -3.25 10.02
C THR A 97 20.33 -3.10 8.93
N ARG A 98 21.18 -2.06 8.98
CA ARG A 98 22.32 -1.92 8.05
C ARG A 98 23.26 -3.12 8.11
N LYS A 99 23.60 -3.56 9.32
CA LYS A 99 24.46 -4.73 9.55
C LYS A 99 23.82 -6.00 8.98
N LEU A 100 22.54 -6.26 9.29
CA LEU A 100 21.81 -7.42 8.78
C LEU A 100 21.71 -7.41 7.26
N ALA A 101 21.45 -6.26 6.64
CA ALA A 101 21.36 -6.09 5.19
C ALA A 101 22.71 -6.32 4.46
N GLY A 102 23.83 -6.17 5.18
CA GLY A 102 25.19 -6.33 4.69
C GLY A 102 25.87 -7.59 5.23
N HIS A 103 25.20 -8.75 5.22
CA HIS A 103 25.74 -10.03 5.68
C HIS A 103 26.14 -10.10 7.16
N GLY A 104 25.54 -9.28 8.02
CA GLY A 104 25.82 -9.30 9.45
C GLY A 104 27.20 -8.74 9.82
N THR A 105 27.77 -7.87 8.99
CA THR A 105 29.11 -7.31 9.22
C THR A 105 29.11 -5.78 9.30
N THR A 106 29.96 -5.24 10.17
CA THR A 106 30.37 -3.82 10.19
C THR A 106 31.85 -3.65 9.82
N LYS A 107 32.58 -4.75 9.61
CA LYS A 107 34.02 -4.78 9.33
C LYS A 107 34.32 -5.86 8.29
N LYS A 108 34.88 -5.45 7.15
CA LYS A 108 35.24 -6.33 6.03
C LYS A 108 35.88 -7.64 6.51
N TYR A 109 35.29 -8.77 6.08
CA TYR A 109 35.69 -10.16 6.41
C TYR A 109 35.38 -10.67 7.83
N PHE A 110 34.75 -9.87 8.70
CA PHE A 110 34.38 -10.29 10.05
C PHE A 110 32.87 -10.20 10.24
N HIS A 111 32.24 -11.33 10.57
CA HIS A 111 30.79 -11.46 10.75
C HIS A 111 30.53 -11.98 12.16
N ASP A 112 29.72 -11.28 12.94
CA ASP A 112 29.40 -11.61 14.35
C ASP A 112 27.90 -11.88 14.57
N THR A 113 27.09 -11.76 13.52
CA THR A 113 25.68 -12.14 13.47
C THR A 113 25.32 -12.68 12.10
N PHE A 114 24.28 -13.51 12.03
CA PHE A 114 23.69 -13.85 10.73
C PHE A 114 23.04 -12.60 10.12
N GLY A 115 23.19 -12.46 8.81
CA GLY A 115 22.54 -11.43 8.00
C GLY A 115 22.24 -11.96 6.61
N THR A 116 21.80 -11.07 5.74
CA THR A 116 21.45 -11.33 4.33
C THR A 116 22.16 -10.33 3.41
N ASN A 117 22.00 -10.48 2.10
CA ASN A 117 22.38 -9.47 1.12
C ASN A 117 21.11 -8.76 0.64
N SER A 118 20.79 -7.61 1.24
CA SER A 118 19.60 -6.83 0.88
C SER A 118 19.95 -5.35 0.87
N ARG A 119 20.74 -4.96 -0.15
CA ARG A 119 21.26 -3.60 -0.31
C ARG A 119 20.56 -2.92 -1.47
N LEU A 120 20.46 -1.59 -1.41
CA LEU A 120 20.05 -0.79 -2.55
C LEU A 120 21.28 -0.46 -3.40
N ASP A 121 21.23 -0.80 -4.67
CA ASP A 121 22.32 -0.50 -5.59
C ASP A 121 22.51 1.01 -5.75
N ALA A 122 23.77 1.45 -5.87
CA ALA A 122 24.10 2.87 -6.06
C ALA A 122 23.42 3.46 -7.32
N LEU A 123 23.26 2.67 -8.39
CA LEU A 123 22.53 3.08 -9.59
C LEU A 123 21.06 3.36 -9.28
N GLN A 124 20.40 2.48 -8.53
CA GLN A 124 19.00 2.65 -8.15
C GLN A 124 18.83 3.86 -7.22
N ALA A 125 19.76 4.05 -6.27
CA ALA A 125 19.78 5.22 -5.39
C ALA A 125 19.96 6.54 -6.17
N ALA A 126 20.80 6.56 -7.22
CA ALA A 126 20.96 7.73 -8.08
C ALA A 126 19.67 8.08 -8.83
N ILE A 127 18.98 7.08 -9.39
CA ILE A 127 17.68 7.26 -10.07
C ILE A 127 16.64 7.81 -9.08
N LEU A 128 16.57 7.24 -7.87
CA LEU A 128 15.67 7.71 -6.83
C LEU A 128 15.96 9.14 -6.42
N SER A 129 17.24 9.53 -6.33
CA SER A 129 17.65 10.90 -5.99
C SER A 129 17.19 11.93 -7.02
N VAL A 130 17.12 11.54 -8.31
CA VAL A 130 16.55 12.39 -9.37
C VAL A 130 15.02 12.48 -9.24
N LYS A 131 14.34 11.38 -8.90
CA LYS A 131 12.87 11.34 -8.84
C LYS A 131 12.29 11.95 -7.56
N LEU A 132 13.01 11.87 -6.43
CA LEU A 132 12.52 12.29 -5.11
C LEU A 132 12.05 13.75 -5.06
N PRO A 133 12.76 14.74 -5.63
CA PRO A 133 12.30 16.13 -5.67
C PRO A 133 10.95 16.34 -6.39
N HIS A 134 10.54 15.41 -7.26
CA HIS A 134 9.27 15.49 -7.99
C HIS A 134 8.11 14.79 -7.28
N LEU A 135 8.40 14.00 -6.24
CA LEU A 135 7.43 13.11 -5.60
C LEU A 135 6.17 13.86 -5.13
N ASP A 136 6.34 14.97 -4.41
CA ASP A 136 5.20 15.71 -3.85
C ASP A 136 4.30 16.28 -4.96
N GLY A 137 4.88 16.78 -6.05
CA GLY A 137 4.14 17.25 -7.22
C GLY A 137 3.42 16.11 -7.96
N TRP A 138 4.06 14.97 -8.12
CA TRP A 138 3.44 13.78 -8.72
C TRP A 138 2.31 13.20 -7.87
N ASN A 139 2.47 13.20 -6.54
CA ASN A 139 1.41 12.80 -5.63
C ASN A 139 0.23 13.80 -5.68
N ALA A 140 0.49 15.09 -5.80
CA ALA A 140 -0.57 16.09 -5.99
C ALA A 140 -1.37 15.85 -7.28
N GLN A 141 -0.70 15.59 -8.41
CA GLN A 141 -1.38 15.26 -9.68
C GLN A 141 -2.23 13.99 -9.59
N ARG A 142 -1.77 12.97 -8.84
CA ARG A 142 -2.57 11.77 -8.57
C ARG A 142 -3.84 12.10 -7.76
N ARG A 143 -3.74 12.95 -6.74
CA ARG A 143 -4.90 13.42 -5.96
C ARG A 143 -5.88 14.20 -6.81
N GLU A 144 -5.39 15.08 -7.70
CA GLU A 144 -6.23 15.82 -8.64
C GLU A 144 -7.01 14.86 -9.56
N GLY A 145 -6.33 13.86 -10.14
CA GLY A 145 -6.99 12.84 -10.96
C GLY A 145 -8.00 12.00 -10.17
N ALA A 146 -7.67 11.63 -8.93
CA ALA A 146 -8.59 10.90 -8.05
C ALA A 146 -9.86 11.69 -7.76
N ALA A 147 -9.75 13.00 -7.49
CA ALA A 147 -10.91 13.86 -7.26
C ALA A 147 -11.84 13.94 -8.49
N VAL A 148 -11.29 13.91 -9.71
CA VAL A 148 -12.08 13.86 -10.94
C VAL A 148 -12.81 12.52 -11.07
N TYR A 149 -12.17 11.40 -10.71
CA TYR A 149 -12.88 10.12 -10.65
C TYR A 149 -14.00 10.12 -9.61
N ASP A 150 -13.75 10.66 -8.41
CA ASP A 150 -14.76 10.76 -7.35
C ASP A 150 -16.00 11.54 -7.84
N GLU A 151 -15.78 12.69 -8.51
CA GLU A 151 -16.83 13.49 -9.14
C GLU A 151 -17.61 12.69 -10.19
N LEU A 152 -16.89 12.12 -11.16
CA LEU A 152 -17.50 11.53 -12.36
C LEU A 152 -18.09 10.13 -12.13
N LEU A 153 -17.62 9.39 -11.13
CA LEU A 153 -18.15 8.07 -10.74
C LEU A 153 -19.12 8.14 -9.56
N ALA A 154 -19.39 9.34 -9.01
CA ALA A 154 -20.39 9.52 -7.96
C ALA A 154 -21.73 8.85 -8.34
N GLY A 155 -22.26 8.04 -7.43
CA GLY A 155 -23.52 7.32 -7.62
C GLY A 155 -23.50 6.23 -8.70
N ALA A 156 -22.33 5.80 -9.18
CA ALA A 156 -22.22 4.66 -10.09
C ALA A 156 -22.75 3.38 -9.38
N PRO A 157 -23.81 2.74 -9.91
CA PRO A 157 -24.44 1.62 -9.23
C PRO A 157 -23.49 0.42 -9.15
N GLY A 158 -23.43 -0.21 -7.98
CA GLY A 158 -22.62 -1.40 -7.76
C GLY A 158 -21.12 -1.14 -7.67
N LEU A 159 -20.67 0.12 -7.54
CA LEU A 159 -19.28 0.47 -7.24
C LEU A 159 -19.17 1.22 -5.90
N GLU A 160 -18.25 0.77 -5.06
CA GLU A 160 -17.73 1.51 -3.91
C GLU A 160 -16.40 2.15 -4.33
N LEU A 161 -16.29 3.47 -4.13
CA LEU A 161 -15.09 4.25 -4.48
C LEU A 161 -14.14 4.38 -3.28
N PRO A 162 -12.84 4.68 -3.51
CA PRO A 162 -11.93 5.07 -2.44
C PRO A 162 -12.52 6.22 -1.61
N VAL A 163 -12.36 6.14 -0.28
CA VAL A 163 -12.80 7.19 0.63
C VAL A 163 -11.59 7.91 1.20
N SER A 164 -11.50 9.22 0.96
CA SER A 164 -10.51 10.10 1.59
C SER A 164 -10.76 10.22 3.09
N ARG A 165 -9.68 10.14 3.89
CA ARG A 165 -9.77 10.22 5.35
C ARG A 165 -9.46 11.62 5.83
N GLU A 166 -10.28 12.14 6.75
CA GLU A 166 -10.13 13.50 7.29
C GLU A 166 -8.81 13.72 8.03
N TYR A 167 -8.21 12.65 8.54
CA TYR A 167 -6.95 12.72 9.26
C TYR A 167 -5.73 12.84 8.36
N GLY A 168 -5.83 12.83 7.03
CA GLY A 168 -4.65 13.05 6.20
C GLY A 168 -4.81 12.74 4.72
N ASP A 169 -3.78 13.10 3.96
CA ASP A 169 -3.81 13.04 2.52
C ASP A 169 -3.36 11.68 1.98
N ALA A 170 -4.21 11.09 1.13
CA ALA A 170 -3.83 9.93 0.34
C ALA A 170 -2.96 10.32 -0.86
N VAL A 171 -2.04 9.44 -1.27
CA VAL A 171 -1.19 9.63 -2.46
C VAL A 171 -1.64 8.83 -3.67
N TYR A 172 -2.74 8.07 -3.54
CA TYR A 172 -3.35 7.26 -4.60
C TYR A 172 -2.31 6.51 -5.42
N HIS A 173 -1.55 5.64 -4.75
CA HIS A 173 -0.68 4.69 -5.45
C HIS A 173 -1.49 3.90 -6.48
N LEU A 174 -2.71 3.56 -6.09
CA LEU A 174 -3.75 3.01 -6.94
C LEU A 174 -5.07 3.72 -6.60
N TYR A 175 -5.88 4.00 -7.61
CA TYR A 175 -7.28 4.37 -7.42
C TYR A 175 -8.12 3.10 -7.58
N VAL A 176 -8.51 2.47 -6.47
CA VAL A 176 -9.15 1.14 -6.44
C VAL A 176 -10.65 1.28 -6.18
N ALA A 177 -11.46 0.90 -7.16
CA ALA A 177 -12.89 0.71 -6.97
C ALA A 177 -13.18 -0.74 -6.54
N LYS A 178 -14.18 -0.92 -5.68
CA LYS A 178 -14.71 -2.23 -5.33
C LYS A 178 -16.09 -2.39 -5.96
N ALA A 179 -16.24 -3.37 -6.84
CA ALA A 179 -17.53 -3.74 -7.40
C ALA A 179 -18.37 -4.57 -6.41
N ALA A 180 -19.69 -4.59 -6.60
CA ALA A 180 -20.62 -5.40 -5.81
C ALA A 180 -20.38 -6.92 -5.95
N SER A 181 -19.62 -7.36 -6.96
CA SER A 181 -19.17 -8.75 -7.11
C SER A 181 -17.93 -8.85 -8.01
N ALA A 182 -17.21 -9.96 -7.92
CA ALA A 182 -16.10 -10.29 -8.82
C ALA A 182 -16.54 -10.38 -10.29
N ALA A 183 -17.76 -10.87 -10.55
CA ALA A 183 -18.32 -10.91 -11.90
C ALA A 183 -18.52 -9.52 -12.49
N LEU A 184 -19.01 -8.56 -11.68
CA LEU A 184 -19.17 -7.17 -12.11
C LEU A 184 -17.81 -6.49 -12.34
N ALA A 185 -16.84 -6.69 -11.44
CA ALA A 185 -15.47 -6.21 -11.65
C ALA A 185 -14.88 -6.76 -12.96
N GLY A 186 -15.04 -8.07 -13.21
CA GLY A 186 -14.63 -8.71 -14.45
C GLY A 186 -15.29 -8.11 -15.70
N LYS A 187 -16.61 -7.85 -15.67
CA LYS A 187 -17.35 -7.18 -16.75
C LYS A 187 -16.77 -5.79 -17.04
N VAL A 188 -16.54 -4.98 -16.00
CA VAL A 188 -16.01 -3.61 -16.14
C VAL A 188 -14.58 -3.63 -16.66
N MET A 189 -13.71 -4.49 -16.11
CA MET A 189 -12.33 -4.62 -16.55
C MET A 189 -12.23 -5.12 -18.01
N ALA A 190 -13.09 -6.06 -18.42
CA ALA A 190 -13.15 -6.55 -19.80
C ALA A 190 -13.53 -5.42 -20.76
N ALA A 191 -14.59 -4.65 -20.45
CA ALA A 191 -15.01 -3.51 -21.26
C ALA A 191 -13.91 -2.43 -21.39
N LEU A 192 -13.20 -2.15 -20.28
CA LEU A 192 -12.04 -1.24 -20.30
C LEU A 192 -10.91 -1.80 -21.17
N GLY A 193 -10.63 -3.10 -21.08
CA GLY A 193 -9.65 -3.78 -21.92
C GLY A 193 -10.00 -3.73 -23.42
N GLU A 194 -11.26 -3.95 -23.77
CA GLU A 194 -11.77 -3.84 -25.16
C GLU A 194 -11.63 -2.41 -25.70
N ALA A 195 -11.72 -1.39 -24.82
CA ALA A 195 -11.48 0.01 -25.16
C ALA A 195 -9.98 0.40 -25.15
N GLY A 196 -9.07 -0.54 -24.91
CA GLY A 196 -7.62 -0.26 -24.85
C GLY A 196 -7.15 0.43 -23.57
N ILE A 197 -7.96 0.39 -22.50
CA ILE A 197 -7.70 1.02 -21.21
C ILE A 197 -7.17 -0.02 -20.23
N GLY A 198 -5.93 0.18 -19.79
CA GLY A 198 -5.29 -0.71 -18.83
C GLY A 198 -5.93 -0.64 -17.44
N THR A 199 -6.25 -1.80 -16.87
CA THR A 199 -6.65 -1.96 -15.48
C THR A 199 -5.85 -3.09 -14.84
N ALA A 200 -5.89 -3.18 -13.52
CA ALA A 200 -5.26 -4.28 -12.79
C ALA A 200 -6.10 -4.69 -11.58
N LEU A 201 -6.13 -5.99 -11.31
CA LEU A 201 -6.87 -6.60 -10.20
C LEU A 201 -6.02 -6.57 -8.92
N TYR A 202 -6.58 -6.06 -7.81
CA TYR A 202 -5.85 -5.87 -6.55
C TYR A 202 -6.76 -6.20 -5.34
N TYR A 203 -6.90 -7.44 -4.93
CA TYR A 203 -6.21 -8.66 -5.38
C TYR A 203 -7.24 -9.76 -5.71
N PRO A 204 -6.88 -10.78 -6.51
CA PRO A 204 -7.82 -11.86 -6.84
C PRO A 204 -8.27 -12.71 -5.66
N LEU A 205 -7.43 -12.80 -4.62
CA LEU A 205 -7.64 -13.71 -3.49
C LEU A 205 -6.96 -13.15 -2.24
N ALA A 206 -7.69 -13.12 -1.13
CA ALA A 206 -7.18 -12.67 0.15
C ALA A 206 -6.03 -13.53 0.65
N LEU A 207 -5.18 -12.93 1.49
CA LEU A 207 -3.94 -13.57 1.92
C LEU A 207 -4.19 -14.88 2.70
N HIS A 208 -5.22 -14.92 3.55
CA HIS A 208 -5.53 -16.09 4.40
C HIS A 208 -6.06 -17.30 3.62
N GLU A 209 -6.42 -17.11 2.35
CA GLU A 209 -6.96 -18.13 1.45
C GLU A 209 -5.91 -18.68 0.49
N GLN A 210 -4.69 -18.13 0.52
CA GLN A 210 -3.61 -18.59 -0.35
C GLN A 210 -3.21 -20.03 0.00
N GLU A 211 -2.97 -20.84 -1.04
CA GLU A 211 -2.66 -22.27 -0.91
C GLU A 211 -1.45 -22.55 -0.01
N VAL A 212 -0.48 -21.64 0.04
CA VAL A 212 0.70 -21.75 0.89
C VAL A 212 0.36 -21.86 2.38
N PHE A 213 -0.70 -21.17 2.85
CA PHE A 213 -1.15 -21.25 4.24
C PHE A 213 -1.97 -22.51 4.47
N MET A 214 -2.85 -22.87 3.53
CA MET A 214 -3.66 -24.10 3.61
C MET A 214 -2.80 -25.37 3.72
N LYS A 215 -1.58 -25.34 3.15
CA LYS A 215 -0.61 -26.45 3.23
C LYS A 215 0.17 -26.51 4.55
N GLN A 216 0.08 -25.49 5.42
CA GLN A 216 0.80 -25.49 6.70
C GLN A 216 0.09 -26.38 7.72
N SER A 217 0.86 -27.22 8.42
CA SER A 217 0.32 -28.04 9.51
C SER A 217 -0.22 -27.17 10.64
N GLY A 218 -1.47 -27.42 11.05
CA GLY A 218 -2.12 -26.69 12.13
C GLY A 218 -2.68 -25.31 11.74
N TYR A 219 -2.62 -24.92 10.46
CA TYR A 219 -3.31 -23.72 10.00
C TYR A 219 -4.82 -23.94 9.96
N MET A 220 -5.53 -23.12 10.73
CA MET A 220 -6.99 -23.04 10.69
C MET A 220 -7.35 -21.78 9.92
N GLN A 221 -7.95 -21.94 8.74
CA GLN A 221 -8.38 -20.81 7.92
C GLN A 221 -9.39 -19.98 8.71
N PRO A 222 -9.08 -18.70 9.02
CA PRO A 222 -10.05 -17.81 9.66
C PRO A 222 -11.14 -17.42 8.66
N SER A 223 -12.29 -16.99 9.17
CA SER A 223 -13.26 -16.25 8.35
C SER A 223 -12.96 -14.76 8.48
N LEU A 224 -12.62 -14.12 7.36
CA LEU A 224 -12.31 -12.69 7.26
C LEU A 224 -13.23 -12.06 6.19
N PRO A 225 -14.54 -11.91 6.47
CA PRO A 225 -15.55 -11.58 5.46
C PRO A 225 -15.30 -10.26 4.75
N VAL A 226 -14.68 -9.28 5.43
CA VAL A 226 -14.31 -8.00 4.80
C VAL A 226 -13.24 -8.20 3.73
N ALA A 227 -12.22 -9.02 3.99
CA ALA A 227 -11.17 -9.33 3.03
C ALA A 227 -11.72 -10.21 1.89
N GLU A 228 -12.46 -11.26 2.22
CA GLU A 228 -13.11 -12.19 1.28
C GLU A 228 -14.06 -11.42 0.32
N SER A 229 -14.78 -10.41 0.82
CA SER A 229 -15.65 -9.58 -0.03
C SER A 229 -14.90 -8.76 -1.09
N CYS A 230 -13.58 -8.62 -0.98
CA CYS A 230 -12.74 -7.91 -1.95
C CYS A 230 -12.18 -8.83 -3.04
N ASP A 231 -12.28 -10.15 -2.88
CA ASP A 231 -11.67 -11.14 -3.76
C ASP A 231 -12.20 -11.05 -5.18
N GLY A 232 -11.32 -10.66 -6.10
CA GLY A 232 -11.70 -10.45 -7.49
C GLY A 232 -12.67 -9.29 -7.72
N ALA A 233 -13.18 -8.65 -6.67
CA ALA A 233 -14.14 -7.55 -6.73
C ALA A 233 -13.46 -6.17 -6.78
N THR A 234 -12.16 -6.09 -6.51
CA THR A 234 -11.39 -4.85 -6.42
C THR A 234 -10.47 -4.67 -7.61
N PHE A 235 -10.57 -3.52 -8.30
CA PHE A 235 -9.76 -3.23 -9.49
C PHE A 235 -9.27 -1.79 -9.48
N ALA A 236 -8.04 -1.59 -9.96
CA ALA A 236 -7.43 -0.28 -10.11
C ALA A 236 -7.74 0.32 -11.48
N LEU A 237 -8.23 1.56 -11.46
CA LEU A 237 -8.35 2.42 -12.63
C LEU A 237 -7.02 3.14 -12.91
N PRO A 238 -6.76 3.58 -14.16
CA PRO A 238 -5.59 4.38 -14.49
C PRO A 238 -5.47 5.61 -13.58
N CYS A 239 -4.40 5.68 -12.81
CA CYS A 239 -4.06 6.83 -11.99
C CYS A 239 -2.55 6.99 -11.99
N PHE A 240 -2.05 8.06 -12.59
CA PHE A 240 -0.63 8.36 -12.72
C PHE A 240 -0.40 9.88 -12.79
N PRO A 241 0.82 10.36 -12.47
CA PRO A 241 1.12 11.79 -12.55
C PRO A 241 0.93 12.31 -13.97
N GLY A 242 0.08 13.33 -14.12
CA GLY A 242 -0.23 13.93 -15.42
C GLY A 242 -1.34 13.25 -16.22
N ILE A 243 -2.11 12.33 -15.60
CA ILE A 243 -3.36 11.85 -16.21
C ILE A 243 -4.31 13.04 -16.46
N THR A 244 -4.89 13.13 -17.66
CA THR A 244 -5.74 14.25 -18.03
C THR A 244 -7.21 13.99 -17.71
N ARG A 245 -8.00 15.07 -17.59
CA ARG A 245 -9.46 14.96 -17.43
C ARG A 245 -10.09 14.16 -18.58
N ASP A 246 -9.72 14.43 -19.82
CA ASP A 246 -10.24 13.72 -20.99
C ASP A 246 -9.98 12.21 -20.93
N GLN A 247 -8.80 11.80 -20.45
CA GLN A 247 -8.48 10.38 -20.24
C GLN A 247 -9.38 9.77 -19.17
N ILE A 248 -9.62 10.48 -18.07
CA ILE A 248 -10.51 10.04 -16.99
C ILE A 248 -11.97 9.97 -17.48
N GLU A 249 -12.44 10.95 -18.25
CA GLU A 249 -13.78 10.97 -18.82
C GLU A 249 -14.01 9.77 -19.75
N GLU A 250 -13.01 9.38 -20.55
CA GLU A 250 -13.09 8.19 -21.39
C GLU A 250 -13.16 6.90 -20.55
N VAL A 251 -12.34 6.78 -19.50
CA VAL A 251 -12.41 5.67 -18.54
C VAL A 251 -13.81 5.59 -17.93
N VAL A 252 -14.34 6.72 -17.43
CA VAL A 252 -15.65 6.77 -16.78
C VAL A 252 -16.78 6.45 -17.75
N ARG A 253 -16.71 6.92 -19.00
CA ARG A 253 -17.69 6.60 -20.05
C ARG A 253 -17.80 5.09 -20.24
N VAL A 254 -16.66 4.40 -20.35
CA VAL A 254 -16.63 2.94 -20.51
C VAL A 254 -17.12 2.23 -19.24
N VAL A 255 -16.68 2.67 -18.07
CA VAL A 255 -17.17 2.12 -16.78
C VAL A 255 -18.69 2.24 -16.70
N ARG A 256 -19.26 3.43 -16.90
CA ARG A 256 -20.71 3.65 -16.79
C ARG A 256 -21.50 2.85 -17.83
N ALA A 257 -20.99 2.72 -19.05
CA ALA A 257 -21.60 1.85 -20.06
C ALA A 257 -21.60 0.37 -19.64
N ALA A 258 -20.54 -0.11 -18.97
CA ALA A 258 -20.45 -1.46 -18.46
C ALA A 258 -21.33 -1.71 -17.22
N LEU A 259 -21.71 -0.67 -16.48
CA LEU A 259 -22.62 -0.77 -15.33
C LEU A 259 -24.11 -0.76 -15.71
N ALA A 260 -24.44 -0.26 -16.91
CA ALA A 260 -25.77 -0.39 -17.49
C ALA A 260 -26.08 -1.86 -17.88
#